data_AF-G8ZSE8-F1
#
_entry.id   AF-G8ZSE8-F1
#
_cell.length_a   1.000
_cell.length_b   1.000
_cell.length_c   1.000
_cell.angle_alpha   90.00
_cell.angle_beta   90.00
_cell.angle_gamma   90.00
#
_symmetry.space_group_name_H-M   'P 1'
#
loop_
_entity.id
_entity.type
_entity.pdbx_description
1 polymer ?
#
loop_
_entity_poly.entity_id
_entity_poly.type
_entity_poly.pdbx_seq_one_letter_code
_entity_poly.pdbx_strand_id
1 'polypeptide(L)'
;MLVFKRFASSNGARAALDEFFTYHTTNAALKPWIYRPKNANILLTMDLKDPTTGAPLQPRNPMPQVAQKALNEYIATLQPGSTDLLNWLKNWTSVTTRKKAVWKYLSASHIQTILVSSFFLLGSYSKVVGLLYSKKKNFLEAKNGDAFDVEHLFNTIVMCSLHRNAAKGLNDKDIAAKKLETAWRQVTNTENHTGLANVLIDTYVKQQSLPNQPMLKGLTETEIKLPKLPETEDQGKLNSYLYVNKHNYLIARTIEEFSHTVDPKITNFIAEYQTISQKLNENDPYDTYKASMTKLLVEKQPQSEDPEKSA
;
A
#
# COMPACT_ATOMS: atom_id res chain seq x y z
N MET A 1 -28.42 -26.87 -4.27
CA MET A 1 -28.14 -25.70 -5.14
C MET A 1 -26.64 -25.42 -5.06
N LEU A 2 -25.87 -25.82 -6.08
CA LEU A 2 -24.42 -25.65 -6.11
C LEU A 2 -24.11 -24.20 -6.52
N VAL A 3 -23.68 -23.38 -5.55
CA VAL A 3 -23.21 -22.02 -5.81
C VAL A 3 -21.83 -22.12 -6.45
N PHE A 4 -21.77 -21.92 -7.77
CA PHE A 4 -20.52 -21.70 -8.48
C PHE A 4 -19.89 -20.39 -7.96
N LYS A 5 -18.94 -20.52 -7.02
CA LYS A 5 -17.97 -19.44 -6.76
C LYS A 5 -17.18 -19.25 -8.06
N ARG A 6 -17.41 -18.14 -8.75
CA ARG A 6 -16.53 -17.68 -9.83
C ARG A 6 -15.14 -17.45 -9.23
N PHE A 7 -14.25 -18.41 -9.42
CA PHE A 7 -12.82 -18.17 -9.29
C PHE A 7 -12.43 -17.24 -10.43
N ALA A 8 -12.35 -15.93 -10.17
CA ALA A 8 -11.60 -15.04 -11.05
C ALA A 8 -10.17 -15.58 -11.11
N SER A 9 -9.66 -15.88 -12.30
CA SER A 9 -8.34 -16.49 -12.45
C SER A 9 -7.29 -15.57 -11.81
N SER A 10 -6.65 -16.04 -10.74
CA SER A 10 -5.64 -15.34 -9.95
C SER A 10 -4.44 -14.84 -10.78
N ASN A 11 -4.17 -15.47 -11.92
CA ASN A 11 -3.15 -15.04 -12.88
C ASN A 11 -3.55 -13.78 -13.68
N GLY A 12 -4.83 -13.42 -13.73
CA GLY A 12 -5.34 -12.33 -14.57
C GLY A 12 -4.92 -10.94 -14.10
N ALA A 13 -5.00 -10.65 -12.80
CA ALA A 13 -4.63 -9.35 -12.25
C ALA A 13 -3.12 -9.09 -12.38
N ARG A 14 -2.30 -10.11 -12.10
CA ARG A 14 -0.85 -10.02 -12.28
C ARG A 14 -0.46 -9.89 -13.75
N ALA A 15 -1.03 -10.71 -14.63
CA ALA A 15 -0.79 -10.64 -16.06
C ALA A 15 -1.17 -9.27 -16.64
N ALA A 16 -2.30 -8.70 -16.23
CA ALA A 16 -2.72 -7.36 -16.67
C ALA A 16 -1.69 -6.28 -16.28
N LEU A 17 -1.15 -6.33 -15.05
CA LEU A 17 -0.08 -5.42 -14.61
C LEU A 17 1.20 -5.61 -15.43
N ASP A 18 1.60 -6.85 -15.71
CA ASP A 18 2.79 -7.15 -16.49
C ASP A 18 2.63 -6.74 -17.97
N GLU A 19 1.44 -6.92 -18.55
CA GLU A 19 1.10 -6.45 -19.89
C GLU A 19 1.16 -4.93 -20.00
N PHE A 20 0.58 -4.21 -19.02
CA PHE A 20 0.66 -2.75 -18.95
C PHE A 20 2.10 -2.27 -18.83
N PHE A 21 2.86 -2.88 -17.93
CA PHE A 21 4.27 -2.56 -17.75
C PHE A 21 5.03 -2.76 -19.07
N THR A 22 4.87 -3.93 -19.70
CA THR A 22 5.51 -4.28 -20.97
C THR A 22 5.14 -3.30 -22.09
N TYR A 23 3.84 -2.98 -22.22
CA TYR A 23 3.38 -2.00 -23.19
C TYR A 23 4.04 -0.64 -23.01
N HIS A 24 4.15 -0.15 -21.76
CA HIS A 24 4.73 1.16 -21.51
C HIS A 24 6.26 1.17 -21.63
N THR A 25 6.95 0.08 -21.29
CA THR A 25 8.41 -0.03 -21.41
C THR A 25 8.89 -0.27 -22.84
N THR A 26 8.09 -0.93 -23.69
CA THR A 26 8.38 -1.18 -25.11
C THR A 26 8.90 0.08 -25.82
N ASN A 27 9.88 -0.10 -26.72
CA ASN A 27 10.46 1.00 -27.50
C ASN A 27 9.35 1.72 -28.29
N ALA A 28 9.32 3.05 -28.21
CA ALA A 28 8.30 3.89 -28.83
C ALA A 28 8.17 3.64 -30.34
N ALA A 29 9.28 3.37 -31.03
CA ALA A 29 9.28 3.06 -32.46
C ALA A 29 8.59 1.72 -32.78
N LEU A 30 8.66 0.75 -31.86
CA LEU A 30 8.08 -0.60 -32.05
C LEU A 30 6.60 -0.66 -31.66
N LYS A 31 6.13 0.22 -30.76
CA LYS A 31 4.74 0.14 -30.26
C LYS A 31 3.66 0.18 -31.34
N PRO A 32 3.73 1.06 -32.36
CA PRO A 32 2.70 1.09 -33.40
C PRO A 32 2.66 -0.20 -34.21
N TRP A 33 3.78 -0.90 -34.35
CA TRP A 33 3.85 -2.16 -35.09
C TRP A 33 3.30 -3.32 -34.26
N ILE A 34 3.70 -3.41 -32.99
CA ILE A 34 3.33 -4.51 -32.10
C ILE A 34 1.87 -4.43 -31.65
N TYR A 35 1.38 -3.26 -31.27
CA TYR A 35 0.09 -3.12 -30.55
C TYR A 35 -1.06 -2.56 -31.39
N ARG A 36 -0.92 -2.50 -32.72
CA ARG A 36 -2.01 -2.07 -33.63
C ARG A 36 -2.37 -3.22 -34.57
N PRO A 37 -3.61 -3.74 -34.53
CA PRO A 37 -4.02 -4.88 -35.35
C PRO A 37 -3.79 -4.68 -36.85
N LYS A 38 -4.01 -3.46 -37.35
CA LYS A 38 -3.80 -3.12 -38.77
C LYS A 38 -2.35 -3.31 -39.27
N ASN A 39 -1.38 -3.34 -38.37
CA ASN A 39 0.03 -3.48 -38.69
C ASN A 39 0.54 -4.92 -38.53
N ALA A 40 -0.31 -5.88 -38.17
CA ALA A 40 0.08 -7.25 -37.88
C ALA A 40 0.79 -7.93 -39.06
N ASN A 41 0.23 -7.84 -40.27
CA ASN A 41 0.83 -8.42 -41.47
C ASN A 41 2.16 -7.74 -41.82
N ILE A 42 2.27 -6.43 -41.62
CA ILE A 42 3.51 -5.68 -41.88
C ILE A 42 4.58 -6.07 -40.86
N LEU A 43 4.22 -6.25 -39.59
CA LEU A 43 5.16 -6.69 -38.56
C LEU A 43 5.76 -8.07 -38.89
N LEU A 44 4.92 -9.00 -39.38
CA LEU A 44 5.38 -10.33 -39.80
C LEU A 44 6.33 -10.27 -41.00
N THR A 45 6.20 -9.29 -41.89
CA THR A 45 7.10 -9.14 -43.06
C THR A 45 8.38 -8.35 -42.76
N MET A 46 8.45 -7.62 -41.64
CA MET A 46 9.64 -6.84 -41.27
C MET A 46 10.72 -7.68 -40.57
N ASP A 47 10.47 -8.96 -40.29
CA ASP A 47 11.40 -9.90 -39.62
C ASP A 47 12.06 -9.35 -38.34
N LEU A 48 11.35 -8.45 -37.64
CA LEU A 48 11.86 -7.84 -36.42
C LEU A 48 11.91 -8.88 -35.30
N LYS A 49 13.03 -8.91 -34.57
CA LYS A 49 13.26 -9.84 -33.45
C LYS A 49 13.26 -9.09 -32.13
N ASP A 50 12.80 -9.75 -31.08
CA ASP A 50 13.01 -9.28 -29.71
C ASP A 50 14.52 -9.30 -29.42
N PRO A 51 15.12 -8.17 -29.00
CA PRO A 51 16.56 -8.08 -28.77
C PRO A 51 17.05 -8.94 -27.59
N THR A 52 16.14 -9.38 -26.70
CA THR A 52 16.47 -10.16 -25.50
C THR A 52 16.36 -11.66 -25.76
N THR A 53 15.35 -12.09 -26.51
CA THR A 53 15.05 -13.52 -26.73
C THR A 53 15.42 -14.02 -28.12
N GLY A 54 15.70 -13.12 -29.07
CA GLY A 54 15.96 -13.45 -30.47
C GLY A 54 14.74 -13.98 -31.23
N ALA A 55 13.58 -14.09 -30.57
CA ALA A 55 12.35 -14.58 -31.17
C ALA A 55 11.69 -13.51 -32.06
N PRO A 56 10.97 -13.90 -33.12
CA PRO A 56 10.21 -12.96 -33.95
C PRO A 56 9.19 -12.18 -33.11
N LEU A 57 9.11 -10.86 -33.33
CA LEU A 57 8.11 -10.02 -32.68
C LEU A 57 6.71 -10.39 -33.19
N GLN A 58 5.86 -10.83 -32.28
CA GLN A 58 4.48 -11.17 -32.59
C GLN A 58 3.55 -9.97 -32.38
N PRO A 59 2.52 -9.80 -33.23
CA PRO A 59 1.45 -8.84 -32.98
C PRO A 59 0.80 -9.12 -31.63
N ARG A 60 0.46 -8.06 -30.89
CA ARG A 60 -0.25 -8.12 -29.61
C ARG A 60 -1.55 -7.33 -29.69
N ASN A 61 -2.49 -7.70 -28.83
CA ASN A 61 -3.74 -6.97 -28.70
C ASN A 61 -3.47 -5.52 -28.25
N PRO A 62 -4.29 -4.54 -28.66
CA PRO A 62 -4.25 -3.20 -28.11
C PRO A 62 -4.31 -3.25 -26.58
N MET A 63 -3.47 -2.46 -25.92
CA MET A 63 -3.44 -2.45 -24.46
C MET A 63 -4.63 -1.64 -23.90
N PRO A 64 -5.57 -2.26 -23.15
CA PRO A 64 -6.58 -1.51 -22.42
C PRO A 64 -5.96 -0.77 -21.23
N GLN A 65 -6.66 0.23 -20.72
CA GLN A 65 -6.28 0.84 -19.44
C GLN A 65 -6.40 -0.21 -18.34
N VAL A 66 -5.34 -0.40 -17.55
CA VAL A 66 -5.40 -1.31 -16.40
C VAL A 66 -6.12 -0.62 -15.26
N ALA A 67 -7.14 -1.30 -14.73
CA ALA A 67 -7.88 -0.83 -13.58
C ALA A 67 -6.94 -0.67 -12.36
N GLN A 68 -7.16 0.37 -11.57
CA GLN A 68 -6.42 0.58 -10.31
C GLN A 68 -6.58 -0.63 -9.36
N LYS A 69 -7.78 -1.22 -9.36
CA LYS A 69 -8.10 -2.40 -8.54
C LYS A 69 -7.21 -3.62 -8.83
N ALA A 70 -6.61 -3.73 -10.02
CA ALA A 70 -5.77 -4.87 -10.39
C ALA A 70 -4.57 -5.05 -9.45
N LEU A 71 -3.96 -3.96 -8.95
CA LEU A 71 -2.88 -4.05 -7.97
C LEU A 71 -3.37 -4.58 -6.62
N ASN A 72 -4.53 -4.11 -6.15
CA ASN A 72 -5.11 -4.58 -4.89
C ASN A 72 -5.49 -6.06 -4.98
N GLU A 73 -6.04 -6.49 -6.11
CA GLU A 73 -6.35 -7.90 -6.40
C GLU A 73 -5.07 -8.75 -6.46
N TYR A 74 -4.00 -8.27 -7.10
CA TYR A 74 -2.71 -8.95 -7.08
C TYR A 74 -2.16 -9.08 -5.66
N ILE A 75 -2.18 -8.01 -4.86
CA ILE A 75 -1.68 -8.06 -3.47
C ILE A 75 -2.48 -9.06 -2.63
N ALA A 76 -3.80 -9.15 -2.84
CA ALA A 76 -4.67 -10.07 -2.10
C ALA A 76 -4.40 -11.56 -2.39
N THR A 77 -3.73 -11.91 -3.50
CA THR A 77 -3.37 -13.31 -3.80
C THR A 77 -2.03 -13.74 -3.20
N LEU A 78 -1.24 -12.80 -2.68
CA LEU A 78 0.08 -13.08 -2.15
C LEU A 78 0.01 -13.83 -0.83
N GLN A 79 0.86 -14.84 -0.70
CA GLN A 79 0.96 -15.63 0.52
C GLN A 79 1.72 -14.87 1.62
N PRO A 80 1.38 -15.09 2.89
CA PRO A 80 2.14 -14.53 4.01
C PRO A 80 3.63 -14.85 3.90
N GLY A 81 4.48 -13.88 4.25
CA GLY A 81 5.94 -14.02 4.14
C GLY A 81 6.51 -13.89 2.71
N SER A 82 5.68 -13.78 1.66
CA SER A 82 6.17 -13.66 0.29
C SER A 82 6.98 -12.38 0.05
N THR A 83 7.99 -12.49 -0.81
CA THR A 83 8.80 -11.35 -1.29
C THR A 83 8.34 -10.80 -2.64
N ASP A 84 7.30 -11.37 -3.23
CA ASP A 84 6.86 -11.07 -4.59
C ASP A 84 6.43 -9.62 -4.76
N LEU A 85 5.74 -9.04 -3.78
CA LEU A 85 5.35 -7.62 -3.82
C LEU A 85 6.57 -6.70 -3.88
N LEU A 86 7.60 -7.01 -3.07
CA LEU A 86 8.83 -6.22 -3.05
C LEU A 86 9.57 -6.34 -4.38
N ASN A 87 9.69 -7.55 -4.94
CA ASN A 87 10.35 -7.78 -6.22
C ASN A 87 9.58 -7.13 -7.37
N TRP A 88 8.25 -7.21 -7.36
CA TRP A 88 7.41 -6.51 -8.30
C TRP A 88 7.62 -4.99 -8.23
N LEU A 89 7.60 -4.41 -7.03
CA LEU A 89 7.77 -2.97 -6.85
C LEU A 89 9.18 -2.50 -7.28
N LYS A 90 10.22 -3.30 -7.02
CA LYS A 90 11.58 -3.03 -7.53
C LYS A 90 11.61 -3.02 -9.05
N ASN A 91 11.01 -4.02 -9.69
CA ASN A 91 10.94 -4.09 -11.15
C ASN A 91 10.13 -2.92 -11.72
N TRP A 92 8.99 -2.61 -11.12
CA TRP A 92 8.13 -1.49 -11.52
C TRP A 92 8.86 -0.14 -11.46
N THR A 93 9.70 0.06 -10.44
CA THR A 93 10.46 1.30 -10.20
C THR A 93 11.90 1.27 -10.76
N SER A 94 12.24 0.24 -11.55
CA SER A 94 13.53 0.14 -12.25
C SER A 94 13.57 0.97 -13.54
N VAL A 95 12.39 1.32 -14.08
CA VAL A 95 12.27 2.01 -15.38
C VAL A 95 12.57 3.51 -15.25
N THR A 96 13.04 4.11 -16.35
CA THR A 96 13.32 5.55 -16.38
C THR A 96 12.09 6.41 -16.07
N THR A 97 12.28 7.57 -15.42
CA THR A 97 11.21 8.52 -15.03
C THR A 97 10.49 9.14 -16.23
N ARG A 98 11.09 9.06 -17.44
CA ARG A 98 10.45 9.44 -18.71
C ARG A 98 9.21 8.60 -19.02
N LYS A 99 9.12 7.37 -18.51
CA LYS A 99 7.95 6.47 -18.67
C LYS A 99 6.84 6.85 -17.68
N LYS A 100 6.36 8.10 -17.74
CA LYS A 100 5.45 8.70 -16.76
C LYS A 100 4.20 7.88 -16.46
N ALA A 101 3.63 7.19 -17.47
CA ALA A 101 2.44 6.36 -17.28
C ALA A 101 2.66 5.21 -16.26
N VAL A 102 3.85 4.60 -16.24
CA VAL A 102 4.20 3.54 -15.28
C VAL A 102 4.30 4.12 -13.87
N TRP A 103 4.95 5.27 -13.73
CA TRP A 103 5.11 5.94 -12.45
C TRP A 103 3.80 6.47 -11.89
N LYS A 104 2.94 7.06 -12.72
CA LYS A 104 1.63 7.60 -12.34
C LYS A 104 0.58 6.54 -12.04
N TYR A 105 0.83 5.28 -12.43
CA TYR A 105 -0.06 4.18 -12.04
C TYR A 105 -0.07 3.97 -10.52
N LEU A 106 1.06 4.19 -9.85
CA LEU A 106 1.15 4.08 -8.39
C LEU A 106 0.59 5.35 -7.73
N SER A 107 -0.69 5.32 -7.37
CA SER A 107 -1.36 6.38 -6.60
C SER A 107 -0.99 6.31 -5.12
N ALA A 108 -1.31 7.36 -4.35
CA ALA A 108 -1.16 7.38 -2.90
C ALA A 108 -1.87 6.19 -2.22
N SER A 109 -3.09 5.86 -2.67
CA SER A 109 -3.84 4.69 -2.20
C SER A 109 -3.13 3.35 -2.48
N HIS A 110 -2.46 3.22 -3.64
CA HIS A 110 -1.62 2.05 -3.92
C HIS A 110 -0.44 1.96 -2.96
N ILE A 111 0.25 3.09 -2.70
CA ILE A 111 1.36 3.13 -1.75
C ILE A 111 0.91 2.72 -0.34
N GLN A 112 -0.24 3.22 0.12
CA GLN A 112 -0.82 2.81 1.39
C GLN A 112 -1.16 1.33 1.44
N THR A 113 -1.82 0.79 0.40
CA THR A 113 -2.16 -0.64 0.32
C THR A 113 -0.90 -1.53 0.34
N ILE A 114 0.14 -1.12 -0.39
CA ILE A 114 1.45 -1.78 -0.40
C ILE A 114 2.05 -1.78 1.01
N LEU A 115 2.06 -0.64 1.70
CA LEU A 115 2.63 -0.52 3.05
C LEU A 115 1.89 -1.37 4.07
N VAL A 116 0.56 -1.28 4.11
CA VAL A 116 -0.31 -2.07 4.99
C VAL A 116 -0.08 -3.56 4.76
N SER A 117 -0.14 -4.01 3.51
CA SER A 117 0.04 -5.44 3.19
C SER A 117 1.45 -5.92 3.49
N SER A 118 2.47 -5.10 3.22
CA SER A 118 3.87 -5.42 3.54
C SER A 118 4.13 -5.55 5.03
N PHE A 119 3.34 -4.84 5.86
CA PHE A 119 3.44 -4.88 7.31
C PHE A 119 2.63 -6.01 7.93
N PHE A 120 1.32 -6.03 7.67
CA PHE A 120 0.40 -6.94 8.35
C PHE A 120 0.33 -8.35 7.72
N LEU A 121 0.69 -8.51 6.44
CA LEU A 121 0.51 -9.78 5.72
C LEU A 121 1.84 -10.40 5.24
N LEU A 122 2.76 -9.61 4.70
CA LEU A 122 3.95 -10.15 4.01
C LEU A 122 5.24 -10.09 4.83
N GLY A 123 5.31 -9.23 5.85
CA GLY A 123 6.49 -9.09 6.70
C GLY A 123 7.74 -8.52 5.99
N SER A 124 7.57 -7.80 4.88
CA SER A 124 8.63 -7.15 4.09
C SER A 124 8.68 -5.62 4.27
N TYR A 125 7.87 -5.07 5.19
CA TYR A 125 7.67 -3.64 5.45
C TYR A 125 8.93 -2.77 5.43
N SER A 126 9.96 -3.11 6.22
CA SER A 126 11.16 -2.25 6.32
C SER A 126 11.88 -2.11 4.97
N LYS A 127 11.89 -3.18 4.15
CA LYS A 127 12.49 -3.16 2.81
C LYS A 127 11.65 -2.32 1.84
N VAL A 128 10.33 -2.40 1.96
CA VAL A 128 9.40 -1.61 1.14
C VAL A 128 9.50 -0.11 1.47
N VAL A 129 9.51 0.26 2.75
CA VAL A 129 9.72 1.66 3.19
C VAL A 129 11.06 2.19 2.66
N GLY A 130 12.15 1.43 2.84
CA GLY A 130 13.47 1.82 2.33
C GLY A 130 13.48 2.01 0.81
N LEU A 131 12.82 1.12 0.06
CA LEU A 131 12.67 1.25 -1.39
C LEU A 131 11.90 2.53 -1.77
N LEU A 132 10.74 2.77 -1.16
CA LEU A 132 9.93 3.96 -1.44
C LEU A 132 10.71 5.25 -1.17
N TYR A 133 11.42 5.32 -0.04
CA TYR A 133 12.24 6.46 0.31
C TYR A 133 13.36 6.70 -0.72
N SER A 134 14.05 5.63 -1.14
CA SER A 134 15.08 5.71 -2.18
C SER A 134 14.54 6.18 -3.54
N LYS A 135 13.24 5.98 -3.80
CA LYS A 135 12.59 6.32 -5.07
C LYS A 135 11.82 7.64 -5.03
N LYS A 136 11.74 8.35 -3.90
CA LYS A 136 11.03 9.64 -3.78
C LYS A 136 11.39 10.61 -4.90
N LYS A 137 12.69 10.79 -5.17
CA LYS A 137 13.16 11.68 -6.25
C LYS A 137 12.61 11.27 -7.62
N ASN A 138 12.57 9.97 -7.91
CA ASN A 138 12.04 9.45 -9.17
C ASN A 138 10.53 9.72 -9.32
N PHE A 139 9.76 9.58 -8.24
CA PHE A 139 8.33 9.94 -8.23
C PHE A 139 8.11 11.43 -8.51
N LEU A 140 8.93 12.30 -7.92
CA LEU A 140 8.90 13.74 -8.18
C LEU A 140 9.24 14.08 -9.64
N GLU A 141 10.33 13.51 -10.17
CA GLU A 141 10.73 13.69 -11.57
C GLU A 141 9.65 13.22 -12.56
N ALA A 142 8.95 12.12 -12.23
CA ALA A 142 7.86 11.59 -13.03
C ALA A 142 6.55 12.38 -12.90
N LYS A 143 6.52 13.47 -12.11
CA LYS A 143 5.33 14.27 -11.79
C LYS A 143 4.24 13.44 -11.10
N ASN A 144 4.65 12.63 -10.13
CA ASN A 144 3.79 11.85 -9.25
C ASN A 144 4.22 12.04 -7.77
N GLY A 145 4.46 13.29 -7.38
CA GLY A 145 4.82 13.64 -6.01
C GLY A 145 3.70 13.30 -5.03
N ASP A 146 2.46 13.55 -5.43
CA ASP A 146 1.26 13.39 -4.58
C ASP A 146 1.06 11.96 -4.05
N ALA A 147 1.74 10.95 -4.60
CA ALA A 147 1.80 9.62 -4.00
C ALA A 147 2.48 9.58 -2.61
N PHE A 148 3.19 10.65 -2.24
CA PHE A 148 3.89 10.84 -0.96
C PHE A 148 3.19 11.91 -0.12
N ASP A 149 1.91 11.70 0.20
CA ASP A 149 1.10 12.62 1.00
C ASP A 149 1.03 12.23 2.50
N VAL A 150 0.41 13.10 3.30
CA VAL A 150 0.20 12.84 4.72
C VAL A 150 -0.79 11.70 4.96
N GLU A 151 -1.94 11.74 4.28
CA GLU A 151 -3.08 10.85 4.52
C GLU A 151 -2.77 9.36 4.27
N HIS A 152 -2.00 9.07 3.24
CA HIS A 152 -1.71 7.72 2.78
C HIS A 152 -0.32 7.26 3.21
N LEU A 153 0.74 8.04 2.92
CA LEU A 153 2.10 7.59 3.20
C LEU A 153 2.43 7.75 4.69
N PHE A 154 2.37 8.99 5.19
CA PHE A 154 2.84 9.30 6.54
C PHE A 154 1.99 8.63 7.62
N ASN A 155 0.67 8.78 7.55
CA ASN A 155 -0.25 8.18 8.52
C ASN A 155 -0.07 6.65 8.59
N THR A 156 0.08 5.98 7.44
CA THR A 156 0.32 4.53 7.39
C THR A 156 1.67 4.15 8.00
N ILE A 157 2.71 4.94 7.80
CA ILE A 157 4.03 4.69 8.40
C ILE A 157 3.97 4.83 9.93
N VAL A 158 3.29 5.87 10.43
CA VAL A 158 3.12 6.08 11.88
C VAL A 158 2.27 4.96 12.48
N MET A 159 1.16 4.61 11.84
CA MET A 159 0.29 3.48 12.22
C MET A 159 1.08 2.17 12.33
N CYS A 160 1.83 1.79 11.28
CA CYS A 160 2.66 0.58 11.31
C CYS A 160 3.78 0.67 12.37
N SER A 161 4.29 1.88 12.65
CA SER A 161 5.32 2.06 13.67
C SER A 161 4.77 1.87 15.08
N LEU A 162 3.57 2.37 15.39
CA LEU A 162 2.88 2.13 16.67
C LEU A 162 2.71 0.63 16.95
N HIS A 163 2.19 -0.11 15.98
CA HIS A 163 2.04 -1.57 16.05
C HIS A 163 3.38 -2.28 16.22
N ARG A 164 4.39 -1.90 15.44
CA ARG A 164 5.73 -2.50 15.51
C ARG A 164 6.37 -2.28 16.87
N ASN A 165 6.25 -1.07 17.41
CA ASN A 165 6.84 -0.68 18.68
C ASN A 165 6.22 -1.48 19.82
N ALA A 166 4.89 -1.58 19.85
CA ALA A 166 4.17 -2.39 20.82
C ALA A 166 4.56 -3.88 20.73
N ALA A 167 4.56 -4.46 19.53
CA ALA A 167 4.85 -5.88 19.33
C ALA A 167 6.31 -6.26 19.64
N LYS A 168 7.26 -5.32 19.54
CA LYS A 168 8.70 -5.57 19.75
C LYS A 168 9.26 -4.91 21.01
N GLY A 169 8.43 -4.25 21.83
CA GLY A 169 8.88 -3.51 23.01
C GLY A 169 9.90 -2.42 22.69
N LEU A 170 9.81 -1.76 21.54
CA LEU A 170 10.76 -0.71 21.14
C LEU A 170 10.39 0.61 21.82
N ASN A 171 11.32 1.18 22.60
CA ASN A 171 11.10 2.43 23.34
C ASN A 171 12.35 3.33 23.39
N ASP A 172 13.11 3.38 22.30
CA ASP A 172 14.27 4.29 22.17
C ASP A 172 13.78 5.65 21.65
N LYS A 173 13.83 6.66 22.53
CA LYS A 173 13.29 8.00 22.29
C LYS A 173 14.00 8.72 21.13
N ASP A 174 15.31 8.64 21.07
CA ASP A 174 16.11 9.34 20.06
C ASP A 174 15.88 8.72 18.68
N ILE A 175 15.84 7.38 18.63
CA ILE A 175 15.53 6.65 17.40
C ILE A 175 14.07 6.92 16.97
N ALA A 176 13.12 6.96 17.91
CA ALA A 176 11.72 7.22 17.62
C ALA A 176 11.49 8.61 17.03
N ALA A 177 12.04 9.66 17.65
CA ALA A 177 11.97 11.03 17.14
C ALA A 177 12.59 11.13 15.73
N LYS A 178 13.79 10.56 15.55
CA LYS A 178 14.48 10.55 14.24
C LYS A 178 13.68 9.81 13.17
N LYS A 179 13.02 8.69 13.51
CA LYS A 179 12.17 7.95 12.57
C LYS A 179 10.96 8.77 12.13
N LEU A 180 10.30 9.45 13.08
CA LEU A 180 9.16 10.30 12.79
C LEU A 180 9.55 11.46 11.86
N GLU A 181 10.64 12.17 12.16
CA GLU A 181 11.16 13.22 11.30
C GLU A 181 11.57 12.70 9.92
N THR A 182 12.22 11.53 9.88
CA THR A 182 12.66 10.93 8.62
C THR A 182 11.45 10.61 7.74
N ALA A 183 10.37 10.06 8.32
CA ALA A 183 9.12 9.80 7.61
C ALA A 183 8.48 11.10 7.12
N TRP A 184 8.42 12.13 7.96
CA TRP A 184 7.88 13.44 7.58
C TRP A 184 8.65 14.08 6.42
N ARG A 185 9.99 13.99 6.41
CA ARG A 185 10.81 14.49 5.30
C ARG A 185 10.53 13.80 3.96
N GLN A 186 9.86 12.65 3.95
CA GLN A 186 9.44 11.98 2.72
C GLN A 186 8.14 12.53 2.16
N VAL A 187 7.31 13.16 2.98
CA VAL A 187 6.08 13.81 2.53
C VAL A 187 6.39 14.94 1.55
N THR A 188 5.55 15.07 0.53
CA THR A 188 5.60 16.15 -0.47
C THR A 188 4.31 16.96 -0.49
N ASN A 189 3.16 16.33 -0.19
CA ASN A 189 1.91 17.01 0.06
C ASN A 189 1.59 16.94 1.57
N THR A 190 1.64 18.08 2.26
CA THR A 190 1.48 18.19 3.72
C THR A 190 0.02 18.40 4.17
N GLU A 191 -0.94 18.37 3.24
CA GLU A 191 -2.36 18.58 3.56
C GLU A 191 -2.91 17.43 4.42
N ASN A 192 -3.35 17.77 5.63
CA ASN A 192 -4.01 16.87 6.57
C ASN A 192 -5.53 17.14 6.52
N HIS A 193 -6.21 16.46 5.61
CA HIS A 193 -7.65 16.61 5.38
C HIS A 193 -8.50 15.98 6.47
N THR A 194 -8.09 14.82 7.00
CA THR A 194 -8.90 14.06 7.97
C THR A 194 -8.67 14.53 9.41
N GLY A 195 -7.56 15.22 9.68
CA GLY A 195 -7.12 15.56 11.04
C GLY A 195 -6.41 14.40 11.75
N LEU A 196 -6.44 13.18 11.20
CA LEU A 196 -5.90 11.98 11.85
C LEU A 196 -4.38 12.04 12.04
N ALA A 197 -3.65 12.79 11.21
CA ALA A 197 -2.20 12.90 11.33
C ALA A 197 -1.78 13.53 12.68
N ASN A 198 -2.47 14.59 13.12
CA ASN A 198 -2.18 15.26 14.40
C ASN A 198 -2.35 14.27 15.57
N VAL A 199 -3.45 13.51 15.57
CA VAL A 199 -3.77 12.54 16.62
C VAL A 199 -2.84 11.33 16.59
N LEU A 200 -2.47 10.85 15.41
CA LEU A 200 -1.48 9.77 15.27
C LEU A 200 -0.11 10.16 15.81
N ILE A 201 0.33 11.39 15.54
CA ILE A 201 1.61 11.89 16.05
C ILE A 201 1.58 11.99 17.57
N ASP A 202 0.51 12.54 18.15
CA ASP A 202 0.35 12.63 19.60
C ASP A 202 0.35 11.22 20.24
N THR A 203 -0.40 10.28 19.67
CA THR A 203 -0.40 8.87 20.07
C THR A 203 1.02 8.28 20.03
N TYR A 204 1.79 8.55 18.97
CA TYR A 204 3.17 8.06 18.82
C TYR A 204 4.13 8.66 19.84
N VAL A 205 4.05 9.98 20.05
CA VAL A 205 4.83 10.74 21.04
C VAL A 205 4.62 10.17 22.44
N LYS A 206 3.36 9.93 22.81
CA LYS A 206 2.98 9.33 24.09
C LYS A 206 3.47 7.89 24.23
N GLN A 207 3.25 7.04 23.22
CA GLN A 207 3.70 5.64 23.25
C GLN A 207 5.21 5.53 23.45
N GLN A 208 6.00 6.43 22.86
CA GLN A 208 7.46 6.45 22.95
C GLN A 208 7.98 7.34 24.09
N SER A 209 7.10 7.91 24.92
CA SER A 209 7.46 8.79 26.03
C SER A 209 8.42 9.92 25.62
N LEU A 210 8.20 10.49 24.43
CA LEU A 210 9.03 11.57 23.90
C LEU A 210 8.83 12.84 24.74
N PRO A 211 9.92 13.53 25.15
CA PRO A 211 9.81 14.69 26.02
C PRO A 211 9.15 15.89 25.32
N ASN A 212 9.31 15.99 23.99
CA ASN A 212 8.72 17.02 23.16
C ASN A 212 8.21 16.39 21.86
N GLN A 213 7.10 16.92 21.33
CA GLN A 213 6.65 16.58 20.00
C GLN A 213 7.64 17.12 18.96
N PRO A 214 8.14 16.29 18.02
CA PRO A 214 9.06 16.76 16.98
C PRO A 214 8.41 17.85 16.12
N MET A 215 9.19 18.87 15.78
CA MET A 215 8.72 20.00 14.98
C MET A 215 8.61 19.59 13.50
N LEU A 216 7.43 19.13 13.10
CA LEU A 216 7.13 18.73 11.72
C LEU A 216 6.72 19.95 10.88
N LYS A 217 7.70 20.64 10.30
CA LYS A 217 7.46 21.85 9.50
C LYS A 217 6.42 21.60 8.40
N GLY A 218 5.42 22.48 8.33
CA GLY A 218 4.35 22.44 7.32
C GLY A 218 3.15 21.59 7.71
N LEU A 219 3.17 20.89 8.85
CA LEU A 219 1.98 20.28 9.42
C LEU A 219 1.14 21.37 10.08
N THR A 220 -0.09 21.55 9.58
CA THR A 220 -1.08 22.40 10.24
C THR A 220 -1.91 21.57 11.22
N GLU A 221 -2.33 22.19 12.31
CA GLU A 221 -3.34 21.61 13.18
C GLU A 221 -4.69 21.63 12.45
N THR A 222 -5.30 20.45 12.28
CA THR A 222 -6.58 20.30 11.60
C THR A 222 -7.57 19.59 12.50
N GLU A 223 -8.78 20.12 12.59
CA GLU A 223 -9.90 19.46 13.27
C GLU A 223 -10.23 18.11 12.60
N ILE A 224 -10.56 17.11 13.41
CA ILE A 224 -10.94 15.79 12.91
C ILE A 224 -12.21 15.88 12.05
N LYS A 225 -12.07 15.43 10.80
CA LYS A 225 -13.10 15.38 9.76
C LYS A 225 -13.12 14.00 9.13
N LEU A 226 -13.93 13.12 9.71
CA LEU A 226 -14.13 11.76 9.22
C LEU A 226 -15.43 11.65 8.42
N PRO A 227 -15.48 10.74 7.43
CA PRO A 227 -16.70 10.52 6.66
C PRO A 227 -17.78 9.96 7.57
N LYS A 228 -19.02 10.40 7.35
CA LYS A 228 -20.19 9.94 8.09
C LYS A 228 -20.80 8.72 7.43
N LEU A 229 -21.50 7.93 8.24
CA LEU A 229 -22.38 6.87 7.77
C LEU A 229 -23.27 7.36 6.61
N PRO A 230 -23.30 6.65 5.47
CA PRO A 230 -24.21 6.98 4.39
C PRO A 230 -25.66 6.69 4.82
N GLU A 231 -26.56 7.63 4.56
CA GLU A 231 -28.00 7.48 4.79
C GLU A 231 -28.63 6.60 3.69
N THR A 232 -28.26 5.32 3.64
CA THR A 232 -28.73 4.38 2.64
C THR A 232 -28.73 2.95 3.15
N GLU A 233 -29.68 2.15 2.68
CA GLU A 233 -29.72 0.70 2.91
C GLU A 233 -29.15 -0.09 1.73
N ASP A 234 -28.76 0.58 0.64
CA ASP A 234 -28.22 -0.07 -0.55
C ASP A 234 -26.88 -0.75 -0.25
N GLN A 235 -26.84 -2.08 -0.36
CA GLN A 235 -25.65 -2.87 -0.06
C GLN A 235 -24.45 -2.48 -0.94
N GLY A 236 -24.67 -2.05 -2.19
CA GLY A 236 -23.60 -1.64 -3.10
C GLY A 236 -22.89 -0.36 -2.62
N LYS A 237 -23.67 0.63 -2.17
CA LYS A 237 -23.16 1.87 -1.57
C LYS A 237 -22.48 1.62 -0.23
N LEU A 238 -23.04 0.73 0.60
CA LEU A 238 -22.42 0.33 1.87
C LEU A 238 -21.07 -0.37 1.67
N ASN A 239 -20.99 -1.31 0.72
CA ASN A 239 -19.72 -1.95 0.34
C ASN A 239 -18.70 -0.94 -0.18
N SER A 240 -19.15 0.01 -1.01
CA SER A 240 -18.29 1.06 -1.54
C SER A 240 -17.76 1.98 -0.44
N TYR A 241 -18.61 2.30 0.55
CA TYR A 241 -18.21 3.06 1.73
C TYR A 241 -17.13 2.35 2.54
N LEU A 242 -17.31 1.05 2.84
CA LEU A 242 -16.31 0.26 3.54
C LEU A 242 -14.99 0.23 2.76
N TYR A 243 -15.06 -0.04 1.46
CA TYR A 243 -13.88 -0.12 0.60
C TYR A 243 -13.07 1.19 0.57
N VAL A 244 -13.75 2.33 0.40
CA VAL A 244 -13.10 3.66 0.35
C VAL A 244 -12.50 4.04 1.69
N ASN A 245 -13.17 3.73 2.80
CA ASN A 245 -12.79 4.19 4.13
C ASN A 245 -11.96 3.20 4.94
N LYS A 246 -11.68 2.02 4.38
CA LYS A 246 -10.94 0.94 5.05
C LYS A 246 -9.65 1.43 5.71
N HIS A 247 -8.86 2.26 5.04
CA HIS A 247 -7.58 2.70 5.60
C HIS A 247 -7.72 3.74 6.70
N ASN A 248 -8.65 4.69 6.56
CA ASN A 248 -8.99 5.62 7.64
C ASN A 248 -9.51 4.85 8.86
N TYR A 249 -10.28 3.79 8.64
CA TYR A 249 -10.73 2.88 9.69
C TYR A 249 -9.58 2.17 10.41
N LEU A 250 -8.59 1.64 9.68
CA LEU A 250 -7.41 1.02 10.29
C LEU A 250 -6.60 2.01 11.13
N ILE A 251 -6.45 3.25 10.66
CA ILE A 251 -5.79 4.33 11.39
C ILE A 251 -6.58 4.67 12.66
N ALA A 252 -7.90 4.86 12.55
CA ALA A 252 -8.79 5.17 13.66
C ALA A 252 -8.73 4.09 14.75
N ARG A 253 -8.83 2.80 14.37
CA ARG A 253 -8.68 1.66 15.28
C ARG A 253 -7.29 1.60 15.94
N THR A 254 -6.24 1.99 15.21
CA THR A 254 -4.89 2.08 15.78
C THR A 254 -4.80 3.18 16.84
N ILE A 255 -5.42 4.34 16.60
CA ILE A 255 -5.51 5.42 17.58
C ILE A 255 -6.29 4.96 18.81
N GLU A 256 -7.43 4.30 18.61
CA GLU A 256 -8.27 3.75 19.68
C GLU A 256 -7.47 2.76 20.56
N GLU A 257 -6.64 1.93 19.95
CA GLU A 257 -5.83 0.93 20.68
C GLU A 257 -4.69 1.56 21.50
N PHE A 258 -4.03 2.60 20.99
CA PHE A 258 -2.79 3.12 21.59
C PHE A 258 -2.92 4.48 22.29
N SER A 259 -4.03 5.20 22.11
CA SER A 259 -4.26 6.47 22.79
C SER A 259 -5.00 6.28 24.12
N HIS A 260 -4.59 7.03 25.14
CA HIS A 260 -5.30 7.09 26.43
C HIS A 260 -6.61 7.89 26.35
N THR A 261 -6.72 8.80 25.38
CA THR A 261 -7.90 9.65 25.20
C THR A 261 -8.18 9.74 23.71
N VAL A 262 -9.34 9.24 23.31
CA VAL A 262 -9.76 9.15 21.91
C VAL A 262 -10.86 10.19 21.68
N ASP A 263 -10.72 11.00 20.63
CA ASP A 263 -11.75 11.96 20.27
C ASP A 263 -13.06 11.25 19.93
N PRO A 264 -14.22 11.70 20.45
CA PRO A 264 -15.52 11.07 20.18
C PRO A 264 -15.86 10.89 18.70
N LYS A 265 -15.35 11.76 17.81
CA LYS A 265 -15.54 11.62 16.36
C LYS A 265 -14.86 10.37 15.80
N ILE A 266 -13.72 9.99 16.36
CA ILE A 266 -12.99 8.77 15.96
C ILE A 266 -13.78 7.53 16.43
N THR A 267 -14.23 7.51 17.70
CA THR A 267 -15.00 6.38 18.24
C THR A 267 -16.34 6.22 17.50
N ASN A 268 -17.01 7.32 17.16
CA ASN A 268 -18.25 7.28 16.39
C ASN A 268 -18.01 6.71 14.98
N PHE A 269 -16.97 7.17 14.28
CA PHE A 269 -16.62 6.65 12.97
C PHE A 269 -16.30 5.14 12.99
N ILE A 270 -15.58 4.67 14.02
CA ILE A 270 -15.30 3.24 14.21
C ILE A 270 -16.60 2.45 14.37
N ALA A 271 -17.48 2.91 15.27
CA ALA A 271 -18.76 2.25 15.53
C ALA A 271 -19.66 2.20 14.29
N GLU A 272 -19.71 3.29 13.51
CA GLU A 272 -20.45 3.35 12.24
C GLU A 272 -19.90 2.34 11.22
N TYR A 273 -18.57 2.28 11.06
CA TYR A 273 -17.91 1.34 10.15
C TYR A 273 -18.16 -0.13 10.55
N GLN A 274 -18.04 -0.44 11.84
CA GLN A 274 -18.31 -1.79 12.37
C GLN A 274 -19.77 -2.18 12.21
N THR A 275 -20.69 -1.24 12.43
CA THR A 275 -22.14 -1.47 12.22
C THR A 275 -22.43 -1.85 10.76
N ILE A 276 -21.82 -1.16 9.79
CA ILE A 276 -21.99 -1.53 8.37
C ILE A 276 -21.36 -2.90 8.08
N SER A 277 -20.15 -3.15 8.60
CA SER A 277 -19.45 -4.42 8.38
C SER A 277 -20.28 -5.61 8.89
N GLN A 278 -20.89 -5.46 10.07
CA GLN A 278 -21.81 -6.46 10.63
C GLN A 278 -23.06 -6.66 9.77
N LYS A 279 -23.69 -5.57 9.29
CA LYS A 279 -24.84 -5.66 8.37
C LYS A 279 -24.52 -6.42 7.08
N LEU A 280 -23.28 -6.35 6.62
CA LEU A 280 -22.80 -7.03 5.41
C LEU A 280 -22.18 -8.41 5.68
N ASN A 281 -22.14 -8.86 6.93
CA ASN A 281 -21.45 -10.08 7.37
C ASN A 281 -19.96 -10.11 6.98
N GLU A 282 -19.30 -8.96 7.02
CA GLU A 282 -17.85 -8.85 6.81
C GLU A 282 -17.10 -8.87 8.14
N ASN A 283 -15.94 -9.54 8.15
CA ASN A 283 -15.04 -9.52 9.30
C ASN A 283 -14.41 -8.14 9.47
N ASP A 284 -14.09 -7.78 10.71
CA ASP A 284 -13.34 -6.57 11.00
C ASP A 284 -11.93 -6.64 10.33
N PRO A 285 -11.62 -5.74 9.38
CA PRO A 285 -10.35 -5.78 8.68
C PRO A 285 -9.16 -5.47 9.62
N TYR A 286 -9.38 -4.69 10.68
CA TYR A 286 -8.34 -4.39 11.66
C TYR A 286 -7.93 -5.63 12.44
N ASP A 287 -8.92 -6.36 12.97
CA ASP A 287 -8.68 -7.56 13.76
C ASP A 287 -8.03 -8.66 12.91
N THR A 288 -8.47 -8.80 11.66
CA THR A 288 -7.88 -9.73 10.68
C THR A 288 -6.41 -9.41 10.41
N TYR A 289 -6.07 -8.13 10.24
CA TYR A 289 -4.70 -7.68 10.00
C TYR A 289 -3.82 -7.82 11.24
N LYS A 290 -4.33 -7.48 12.42
CA LYS A 290 -3.60 -7.65 13.68
C LYS A 290 -3.27 -9.11 13.95
N ALA A 291 -4.23 -10.01 13.77
CA ALA A 291 -4.00 -11.45 13.92
C ALA A 291 -2.93 -11.98 12.96
N SER A 292 -2.94 -11.51 11.70
CA SER A 292 -1.94 -11.88 10.70
C SER A 292 -0.55 -11.36 11.06
N MET A 293 -0.45 -10.11 11.50
CA MET A 293 0.81 -9.52 11.96
C MET A 293 1.39 -10.26 13.15
N THR A 294 0.57 -10.60 14.16
CA THR A 294 1.03 -11.33 15.34
C THR A 294 1.67 -12.66 14.95
N LYS A 295 1.06 -13.42 14.03
CA LYS A 295 1.64 -14.67 13.51
C LYS A 295 3.01 -14.44 12.87
N LEU A 296 3.12 -13.45 11.97
CA LEU A 296 4.38 -13.13 11.27
C LEU A 296 5.49 -12.66 12.20
N LEU A 297 5.15 -11.96 13.29
CA LEU A 297 6.13 -11.43 14.23
C LEU A 297 6.60 -12.50 15.23
N VAL A 298 5.71 -13.41 15.63
CA VAL A 298 6.04 -14.56 16.50
C VAL A 298 6.91 -15.58 15.74
N GLU A 299 6.58 -15.91 14.49
CA GLU A 299 7.36 -16.85 13.65
C GLU A 299 8.79 -16.39 13.34
N LYS A 300 9.08 -15.09 13.50
CA LYS A 300 10.42 -14.51 13.25
C LYS A 300 11.28 -14.34 14.50
N GLN A 301 10.80 -14.74 15.68
CA GLN A 301 11.69 -14.87 16.84
C GLN A 301 12.59 -16.09 16.59
N PRO A 302 13.93 -15.97 16.70
CA PRO A 302 14.79 -17.12 16.55
C PRO A 302 14.38 -18.14 17.60
N GLN A 303 14.08 -19.36 17.16
CA GLN A 303 14.15 -20.51 18.06
C GLN A 303 15.53 -20.46 18.68
N SER A 304 15.56 -20.25 19.99
CA SER A 304 16.75 -20.29 20.82
C SER A 304 17.59 -21.49 20.45
N GLU A 305 18.88 -21.24 20.30
CA GLU A 305 19.97 -22.21 20.19
C GLU A 305 19.66 -23.51 20.96
N ASP A 306 19.69 -24.65 20.27
CA ASP A 306 19.81 -25.96 20.90
C ASP A 306 21.10 -25.96 21.76
N PRO A 307 21.03 -26.06 23.09
CA PRO A 307 22.20 -26.23 23.92
C PRO A 307 22.56 -27.71 23.97
N GLU A 308 22.88 -28.32 22.82
CA GLU A 308 23.24 -29.74 22.80
C GLU A 308 24.20 -30.12 21.68
N LYS A 309 25.31 -29.37 21.56
CA LYS A 309 26.58 -29.88 21.00
C LYS A 309 27.77 -29.29 21.73
N SER A 310 27.87 -29.60 23.01
CA SER A 310 29.16 -29.60 23.73
C SER A 310 29.19 -30.84 24.61
N ALA A 311 29.60 -31.94 23.97
CA ALA A 311 30.21 -33.11 24.57
C ALA A 311 31.26 -33.62 23.59
#